data_AF-A0A3N5RBQ1-F1
#
_entry.id   AF-A0A3N5RBQ1-F1
#
_cell.length_a   1.000
_cell.length_b   1.000
_cell.length_c   1.000
_cell.angle_alpha   90.00
_cell.angle_beta   90.00
_cell.angle_gamma   90.00
#
_symmetry.space_group_name_H-M   'P 1'
#
loop_
_entity.id
_entity.type
_entity.pdbx_description
1 polymer ?
#
loop_
_entity_poly.entity_id
_entity_poly.type
_entity_poly.pdbx_seq_one_letter_code
_entity_poly.pdbx_strand_id
1 'polypeptide(L)'
;FHPGLLLVIVLGSIGYVSVGTLLASMAVQTRSREMLLPILLFPLVIPVLIAAVKASGGFLEMRPLEEIWPYLNLLIVYDVIFVAASYMVFDYVVEE
;
A
#
# COMPACT_ATOMS: atom_id res chain seq x y z
N PHE A 1 19.86 8.82 12.85
CA PHE A 1 18.96 7.85 12.22
C PHE A 1 17.63 7.91 12.93
N HIS A 2 16.54 8.29 12.26
CA HIS A 2 15.20 8.26 12.83
C HIS A 2 14.58 6.87 12.58
N PRO A 3 14.42 6.01 13.62
CA PRO A 3 13.84 4.67 13.43
C PRO A 3 12.42 4.71 12.86
N GLY A 4 11.67 5.80 13.10
CA GLY A 4 10.35 6.01 12.52
C GLY A 4 10.34 6.10 11.00
N LEU A 5 11.40 6.62 10.37
CA LEU A 5 11.52 6.66 8.91
C LEU A 5 11.70 5.26 8.31
N LEU A 6 12.48 4.40 8.97
CA LEU A 6 12.60 3.00 8.56
C LEU A 6 11.25 2.28 8.64
N LEU A 7 10.46 2.55 9.68
CA LEU A 7 9.10 2.01 9.82
C LEU A 7 8.21 2.45 8.65
N VAL A 8 8.21 3.75 8.30
CA VAL A 8 7.42 4.27 7.17
C VAL A 8 7.84 3.65 5.84
N ILE A 9 9.14 3.47 5.61
CA ILE A 9 9.66 2.84 4.40
C ILE A 9 9.18 1.38 4.29
N VAL A 10 9.25 0.63 5.39
CA VAL A 10 8.81 -0.77 5.42
C VAL A 10 7.31 -0.87 5.16
N LEU A 11 6.49 -0.11 5.90
CA LEU A 11 5.04 -0.12 5.73
C LEU A 11 4.62 0.33 4.32
N GLY A 12 5.14 1.47 3.85
CA GLY A 12 4.84 1.97 2.52
C GLY A 12 5.23 0.99 1.40
N SER A 13 6.32 0.25 1.57
CA SER A 13 6.74 -0.78 0.61
C SER A 13 5.79 -1.98 0.62
N ILE A 14 5.36 -2.45 1.80
CA ILE A 14 4.43 -3.57 1.95
C ILE A 14 3.09 -3.25 1.28
N GLY A 15 2.51 -2.09 1.58
CA GLY A 15 1.24 -1.68 0.99
C GLY A 15 1.31 -1.54 -0.53
N TYR A 16 2.37 -0.90 -1.04
CA TYR A 16 2.55 -0.73 -2.48
C TYR A 16 2.75 -2.07 -3.22
N VAL A 17 3.63 -2.94 -2.70
CA VAL A 17 3.91 -4.24 -3.30
C VAL A 17 2.67 -5.13 -3.24
N SER A 18 1.94 -5.16 -2.12
CA SER A 18 0.74 -5.99 -1.99
C SER A 18 -0.33 -5.65 -3.03
N VAL A 19 -0.61 -4.36 -3.23
CA VAL A 19 -1.56 -3.88 -4.25
C VAL A 19 -1.08 -4.21 -5.65
N GLY A 20 0.20 -3.94 -5.94
CA GLY A 20 0.79 -4.19 -7.24
C GLY A 20 0.78 -5.67 -7.61
N THR A 21 1.12 -6.55 -6.67
CA THR A 21 1.11 -8.00 -6.85
C THR A 21 -0.30 -8.54 -7.10
N LEU A 22 -1.29 -8.11 -6.31
CA LEU A 22 -2.69 -8.53 -6.48
C LEU A 22 -3.25 -8.12 -7.84
N LEU A 23 -3.01 -6.88 -8.26
CA LEU A 23 -3.50 -6.42 -9.56
C LEU A 23 -2.74 -7.05 -10.73
N ALA A 24 -1.45 -7.31 -10.57
CA ALA A 24 -0.66 -8.03 -11.57
C ALA A 24 -1.15 -9.47 -11.75
N SER A 25 -1.47 -10.19 -10.67
CA SER A 25 -1.98 -11.57 -10.76
C SER A 25 -3.35 -11.61 -11.44
N MET A 26 -4.29 -10.75 -11.06
CA MET A 26 -5.60 -10.63 -11.71
C MET A 26 -5.51 -10.30 -13.21
N ALA A 27 -4.54 -9.47 -13.59
CA ALA A 27 -4.35 -9.07 -14.98
C ALA A 27 -3.76 -10.18 -15.87
N VAL A 28 -3.23 -11.25 -15.30
CA VAL A 28 -2.80 -12.41 -16.09
C VAL A 28 -4.00 -13.15 -16.70
N GLN A 29 -5.15 -13.17 -16.02
CA GLN A 29 -6.35 -13.92 -16.42
C GLN A 29 -7.37 -13.12 -17.24
N THR A 30 -7.39 -11.77 -17.18
CA THR A 30 -8.39 -10.95 -17.88
C THR A 30 -7.95 -10.49 -19.29
N ARG A 31 -8.81 -10.72 -20.31
CA ARG A 31 -8.58 -10.34 -21.73
C ARG A 31 -8.54 -8.81 -21.99
N SER A 32 -8.95 -7.98 -21.02
CA SER A 32 -8.97 -6.50 -21.06
C SER A 32 -7.77 -5.86 -20.33
N ARG A 33 -6.60 -6.50 -20.49
CA ARG A 33 -5.33 -6.33 -19.75
C ARG A 33 -4.81 -4.91 -19.54
N GLU A 34 -5.16 -3.97 -20.40
CA GLU A 34 -4.42 -2.69 -20.50
C GLU A 34 -5.12 -1.50 -19.83
N MET A 35 -6.43 -1.59 -19.57
CA MET A 35 -7.20 -0.46 -19.02
C MET A 35 -7.55 -0.63 -17.53
N LEU A 36 -7.82 -1.85 -17.07
CA LEU A 36 -8.21 -2.09 -15.66
C LEU A 36 -7.06 -1.86 -14.69
N LEU A 37 -5.85 -2.28 -15.08
CA LEU A 37 -4.66 -2.23 -14.22
C LEU A 37 -4.33 -0.79 -13.83
N PRO A 38 -4.15 0.18 -14.76
CA PRO A 38 -3.81 1.55 -14.40
C PRO A 38 -4.97 2.33 -13.76
N ILE A 39 -6.21 2.06 -14.18
CA ILE A 39 -7.41 2.75 -13.67
C ILE A 39 -7.70 2.38 -12.22
N LEU A 40 -7.41 1.14 -11.80
CA LEU A 40 -7.58 0.70 -10.41
C LEU A 40 -6.34 0.91 -9.56
N LEU A 41 -5.11 0.70 -10.10
CA LEU A 41 -3.89 0.92 -9.32
C LEU A 41 -3.76 2.37 -8.87
N PHE A 42 -4.05 3.31 -9.76
CA PHE A 42 -3.88 4.73 -9.47
C PHE A 42 -4.67 5.19 -8.25
N PRO A 43 -6.00 5.02 -8.16
CA PRO A 43 -6.77 5.43 -6.98
C PRO A 43 -6.39 4.65 -5.72
N LEU A 44 -5.91 3.41 -5.84
CA LEU A 44 -5.52 2.59 -4.69
C LEU A 44 -4.16 2.99 -4.11
N VAL A 45 -3.19 3.32 -4.95
CA VAL A 45 -1.84 3.71 -4.51
C VAL A 45 -1.82 5.09 -3.85
N ILE A 46 -2.69 6.01 -4.28
CA ILE A 46 -2.71 7.40 -3.79
C ILE A 46 -2.84 7.50 -2.26
N PRO A 47 -3.80 6.83 -1.59
CA PRO A 47 -3.89 6.80 -0.13
C PRO A 47 -2.59 6.40 0.57
N VAL A 48 -1.95 5.31 0.11
CA VAL A 48 -0.71 4.80 0.72
C VAL A 48 0.45 5.76 0.52
N LEU A 49 0.57 6.34 -0.68
CA LEU A 49 1.61 7.33 -0.99
C LEU A 49 1.44 8.60 -0.16
N ILE A 50 0.22 9.12 -0.05
CA ILE A 50 -0.06 10.31 0.77
C ILE A 50 0.31 10.04 2.23
N ALA A 51 -0.08 8.88 2.76
CA ALA A 51 0.24 8.50 4.13
C ALA A 51 1.76 8.38 4.35
N ALA A 52 2.48 7.73 3.44
CA ALA A 52 3.94 7.58 3.50
C ALA A 52 4.68 8.92 3.41
N VAL A 53 4.28 9.80 2.48
CA VAL A 53 4.88 11.13 2.32
C VAL A 53 4.64 11.99 3.55
N LYS A 54 3.41 12.02 4.08
CA LYS A 54 3.07 12.80 5.28
C LYS A 54 3.76 12.28 6.54
N ALA A 55 3.81 10.96 6.73
CA ALA A 55 4.51 10.36 7.86
C ALA A 55 6.02 10.64 7.78
N SER A 56 6.62 10.48 6.61
CA SER A 56 8.04 10.78 6.37
C SER A 56 8.35 12.26 6.62
N GLY A 57 7.53 13.17 6.08
CA GLY A 57 7.66 14.61 6.29
C GLY A 57 7.56 14.99 7.77
N GLY A 58 6.59 14.42 8.50
CA GLY A 58 6.45 14.64 9.94
C GLY A 58 7.68 14.20 10.73
N PHE A 59 8.32 13.08 10.37
CA PHE A 59 9.56 12.64 10.99
C PHE A 59 10.77 13.53 10.64
N LEU A 60 10.84 14.03 9.40
CA LEU A 60 11.92 14.94 8.96
C LEU A 60 11.81 16.33 9.58
N GLU A 61 10.59 16.82 9.77
CA GLU A 61 10.29 18.10 10.43
C GLU A 61 10.32 18.00 11.96
N MET A 62 10.61 16.82 12.52
CA MET A 62 10.63 16.53 13.96
C MET A 62 9.32 16.92 14.67
N ARG A 63 8.18 16.71 13.99
CA ARG A 63 6.86 16.97 14.56
C ARG A 63 6.52 16.00 15.68
N PRO A 64 5.60 16.38 16.59
CA PRO A 64 5.10 15.48 17.62
C PRO A 64 4.56 14.18 17.03
N LEU A 65 4.75 13.06 17.73
CA LEU A 65 4.28 11.76 17.26
C LEU A 65 2.76 11.72 17.10
N GLU A 66 2.02 12.52 17.87
CA GLU A 66 0.56 12.68 17.79
C GLU A 66 0.10 13.17 16.41
N GLU A 67 0.90 14.00 15.73
CA GLU A 67 0.60 14.47 14.37
C GLU A 67 0.96 13.43 13.30
N ILE A 68 1.92 12.55 13.60
CA ILE A 68 2.42 11.51 12.68
C ILE A 68 1.56 10.25 12.77
N TRP A 69 1.04 9.96 13.96
CA TRP A 69 0.30 8.75 14.29
C TRP A 69 -0.88 8.44 13.36
N PRO A 70 -1.72 9.41 12.95
CA PRO A 70 -2.83 9.14 12.03
C PRO A 70 -2.35 8.59 10.67
N TYR A 71 -1.20 9.08 10.17
CA TYR A 71 -0.63 8.63 8.90
C TYR A 71 0.00 7.25 9.02
N LEU A 72 0.66 6.97 10.15
CA LEU A 72 1.17 5.62 10.44
C LEU A 72 0.03 4.61 10.62
N ASN A 73 -1.03 4.99 11.32
CA ASN A 73 -2.20 4.14 11.50
C ASN A 73 -2.86 3.83 10.16
N LEU A 74 -2.98 4.83 9.27
CA LEU A 74 -3.49 4.63 7.92
C LEU A 74 -2.63 3.63 7.12
N LEU A 75 -1.29 3.74 7.18
CA LEU A 75 -0.40 2.77 6.54
C LEU A 75 -0.62 1.36 7.08
N ILE A 76 -0.65 1.20 8.41
CA ILE A 76 -0.84 -0.11 9.05
C ILE A 76 -2.17 -0.73 8.66
N VAL A 77 -3.27 0.03 8.75
CA VAL A 77 -4.61 -0.46 8.39
C VAL A 77 -4.68 -0.82 6.91
N TYR A 78 -4.09 0.01 6.05
CA TYR A 78 -4.03 -0.24 4.61
C TYR A 78 -3.28 -1.53 4.30
N ASP A 79 -2.10 -1.72 4.89
CA ASP A 79 -1.29 -2.93 4.71
C ASP A 79 -2.04 -4.17 5.15
N VAL A 80 -2.68 -4.14 6.33
CA VAL A 80 -3.45 -5.28 6.85
C VAL A 80 -4.59 -5.64 5.90
N ILE A 81 -5.35 -4.64 5.41
CA ILE A 81 -6.46 -4.87 4.49
C ILE A 81 -5.95 -5.48 3.17
N PHE A 82 -4.91 -4.90 2.57
CA PHE A 82 -4.44 -5.35 1.27
C PHE A 82 -3.70 -6.68 1.34
N VAL A 83 -2.91 -6.94 2.39
CA VAL A 83 -2.30 -8.26 2.58
C VAL A 83 -3.36 -9.34 2.80
N ALA A 84 -4.39 -9.05 3.61
CA ALA A 84 -5.49 -9.99 3.81
C ALA A 84 -6.29 -10.22 2.52
N ALA A 85 -6.62 -9.16 1.79
CA ALA A 85 -7.31 -9.26 0.50
C ALA A 85 -6.46 -10.01 -0.54
N SER A 86 -5.16 -9.73 -0.63
CA SER A 86 -4.23 -10.47 -1.48
C SER A 86 -4.24 -11.94 -1.13
N TYR A 87 -4.15 -12.29 0.15
CA TYR A 87 -4.16 -13.69 0.58
C TYR A 87 -5.48 -14.40 0.22
N MET A 88 -6.63 -13.76 0.48
CA MET A 88 -7.94 -14.34 0.16
C MET A 88 -8.18 -14.49 -1.33
N VAL A 89 -7.72 -13.55 -2.15
CA VAL A 89 -7.96 -13.56 -3.59
C VAL A 89 -6.91 -14.38 -4.34
N PHE A 90 -5.72 -14.58 -3.76
CA PHE A 90 -4.66 -15.36 -4.38
C PHE A 90 -5.10 -16.78 -4.74
N ASP A 91 -5.83 -17.47 -3.85
CA ASP A 91 -6.32 -18.82 -4.13
C ASP A 91 -7.27 -18.84 -5.34
N TYR A 92 -8.21 -17.89 -5.43
CA TYR A 92 -9.10 -17.75 -6.58
C TYR A 92 -8.36 -17.43 -7.88
N VAL A 93 -7.28 -16.66 -7.80
CA VAL A 93 -6.44 -16.28 -8.95
C VAL A 93 -5.45 -17.39 -9.33
N VAL A 94 -5.19 -18.38 -8.48
CA VAL A 94 -4.26 -19.48 -8.80
C VAL A 94 -4.97 -20.77 -9.17
N GLU A 95 -6.20 -21.00 -8.70
CA GLU A 95 -7.00 -22.19 -9.07
C GLU A 95 -7.60 -22.15 -10.50
N GLU A 96 -7.50 -21.04 -11.23
CA GLU A 96 -7.84 -20.93 -12.66
C GLU A 96 -6.60 -20.90 -13.58
#